data_AF-A0A210PYD4-F1
#
_entry.id   AF-A0A210PYD4-F1
#
_cell.length_a   1.000
_cell.length_b   1.000
_cell.length_c   1.000
_cell.angle_alpha   90.00
_cell.angle_beta   90.00
_cell.angle_gamma   90.00
#
_symmetry.space_group_name_H-M   'P 1'
#
loop_
_entity.id
_entity.type
_entity.pdbx_description
1 polymer ?
#
loop_
_entity_poly.entity_id
_entity_poly.type
_entity_poly.pdbx_seq_one_letter_code
_entity_poly.pdbx_strand_id
1 'polypeptide(L)' 'MYSLLSLGQQLYIHLEGWDGTTGYASYQNFVIGDETSNYQLTLGEFSGNVGK' A
#
# COMPACT_ATOMS: atom_id res chain seq x y z
N MET A 1 10.01 -7.93 22.57
CA MET A 1 9.78 -8.51 21.22
C MET A 1 8.37 -8.18 20.72
N TYR A 2 7.95 -6.91 20.81
CA TYR A 2 6.63 -6.42 20.34
C TYR A 2 6.73 -5.12 19.53
N SER A 3 7.94 -4.66 19.19
CA SER A 3 8.16 -3.33 18.60
C SER A 3 8.11 -3.30 17.07
N LEU A 4 8.24 -4.44 16.38
CA LEU A 4 8.21 -4.50 14.92
C LEU A 4 6.81 -4.35 14.31
N LEU A 5 5.75 -4.56 15.11
CA LEU A 5 4.36 -4.40 14.67
C LEU A 5 3.79 -3.01 14.99
N SER A 6 4.56 -2.15 15.67
CA SER A 6 4.20 -0.74 15.95
C SER A 6 4.70 0.24 14.88
N LEU A 7 5.53 -0.23 13.94
CA LEU A 7 5.85 0.54 12.73
C LEU A 7 4.64 0.37 11.81
N GLY A 8 3.90 1.45 11.58
CA GLY A 8 2.65 1.45 10.84
C GLY A 8 2.70 0.57 9.59
N GLN A 9 1.64 -0.20 9.37
CA GLN A 9 1.53 -1.08 8.22
C GLN A 9 1.49 -0.22 6.95
N GLN A 10 2.53 -0.35 6.14
CA GLN A 10 2.69 0.34 4.87
C GLN A 10 2.39 -0.64 3.74
N LEU A 11 1.55 -0.23 2.79
CA LEU A 11 1.31 -0.98 1.57
C LEU A 11 2.27 -0.47 0.49
N TYR A 12 3.24 -1.30 0.11
CA TYR A 12 4.18 -0.99 -0.97
C TYR A 12 3.89 -1.89 -2.19
N ILE A 13 3.60 -1.27 -3.32
CA ILE A 13 3.31 -1.93 -4.59
C ILE A 13 4.47 -1.60 -5.53
N HIS A 14 5.13 -2.65 -6.02
CA HIS A 14 6.17 -2.56 -7.04
C HIS A 14 5.59 -3.01 -8.39
N LEU A 15 5.87 -2.24 -9.44
CA LEU A 15 5.41 -2.52 -10.79
C LEU A 15 6.61 -2.51 -11.74
N GLU A 16 6.62 -3.45 -12.67
CA GLU A 16 7.62 -3.53 -13.74
C GLU A 16 6.90 -3.53 -15.10
N GLY A 17 7.25 -2.57 -15.94
CA GLY A 17 6.82 -2.46 -17.32
C GLY A 17 7.58 -3.44 -18.22
N TRP A 18 6.99 -3.74 -19.38
CA TRP A 18 7.56 -4.72 -20.31
C TRP A 18 8.84 -4.23 -20.99
N ASP A 19 9.09 -2.92 -20.93
CA ASP A 19 10.32 -2.24 -21.34
C ASP A 19 11.40 -2.23 -20.24
N GLY A 20 11.16 -2.89 -19.10
CA GLY A 20 12.04 -2.94 -17.94
C GLY A 20 11.96 -1.71 -17.04
N THR A 21 11.02 -0.79 -17.28
CA THR A 21 10.82 0.35 -16.39
C THR A 21 10.18 -0.08 -15.08
N THR A 22 10.77 0.33 -13.95
CA THR A 22 10.20 0.02 -12.63
C THR A 22 9.52 1.24 -12.03
N GLY A 23 8.37 1.03 -11.41
CA GLY A 23 7.64 2.02 -10.64
C GLY A 23 7.24 1.50 -9.27
N TYR A 24 6.93 2.41 -8.36
CA TYR A 24 6.36 2.07 -7.07
C TYR A 24 5.21 3.00 -6.68
N ALA A 25 4.24 2.40 -6.00
CA ALA A 25 3.16 3.07 -5.31
C ALA A 25 3.19 2.63 -3.84
N SER A 26 3.23 3.58 -2.94
CA SER A 26 3.29 3.35 -1.50
C SER A 26 2.15 4.07 -0.82
N TYR A 27 1.45 3.39 0.10
CA TYR A 27 0.40 3.97 0.91
C TYR A 27 0.73 3.82 2.39
N GLN A 28 0.77 4.94 3.09
CA GLN A 28 0.83 4.95 4.55
C GLN A 28 -0.57 4.70 5.10
N ASN A 29 -0.69 3.85 6.13
CA ASN A 29 -1.96 3.55 6.82
C ASN A 29 -3.03 2.99 5.87
N PHE A 30 -2.94 1.70 5.55
CA PHE A 30 -4.02 1.01 4.85
C PHE A 30 -4.91 0.28 5.85
N VAL A 31 -6.22 0.25 5.56
CA VAL A 31 -7.21 -0.53 6.33
C VAL A 31 -8.04 -1.33 5.35
N ILE A 32 -8.16 -2.63 5.61
CA ILE A 32 -9.10 -3.50 4.91
C ILE A 32 -10.28 -3.70 5.86
N GLY A 33 -11.46 -3.28 5.42
CA GLY A 33 -12.68 -3.50 6.18
C GLY A 33 -13.05 -4.98 6.29
N ASP A 34 -13.98 -5.31 7.18
CA ASP A 34 -14.47 -6.67 7.36
C ASP A 34 -15.51 -7.08 6.28
N GLU A 35 -16.06 -8.28 6.42
CA GLU A 35 -17.09 -8.83 5.54
C GLU A 35 -18.34 -7.94 5.43
N THR A 36 -18.73 -7.26 6.51
CA THR A 36 -19.91 -6.37 6.51
C THR A 36 -19.68 -5.11 5.67
N SER A 37 -18.42 -4.69 5.57
CA SER A 37 -17.97 -3.62 4.69
C SER A 37 -17.54 -4.11 3.29
N ASN A 38 -17.78 -5.39 2.96
CA ASN A 38 -17.36 -6.03 1.72
C ASN A 38 -15.86 -5.90 1.44
N TYR A 39 -15.02 -5.99 2.47
CA TYR A 39 -13.56 -5.84 2.36
C TYR A 39 -13.10 -4.53 1.71
N GLN A 40 -13.82 -3.44 1.97
CA GLN A 40 -13.47 -2.13 1.42
C GLN A 40 -12.03 -1.75 1.81
N LEU A 41 -11.22 -1.44 0.80
CA LEU A 41 -9.85 -0.97 0.98
C LEU A 41 -9.84 0.55 1.16
N THR A 42 -9.39 1.01 2.32
CA THR A 42 -9.11 2.43 2.59
C THR A 42 -7.61 2.65 2.60
N LEU A 43 -7.15 3.61 1.81
CA LEU A 43 -5.74 3.96 1.66
C LEU A 43 -5.51 5.36 2.19
N GLY A 44 -4.46 5.54 3.01
CA GLY A 44 -4.00 6.84 3.45
C GLY A 44 -3.07 7.52 2.45
N GLU A 45 -2.07 8.24 2.95
CA GLU A 45 -1.19 9.07 2.12
C GLU A 45 -0.45 8.26 1.06
N PHE A 46 -0.59 8.68 -0.19
CA PHE A 46 0.10 8.10 -1.34
C PHE A 46 1.50 8.72 -1.52
N SER A 47 2.47 7.87 -1.82
CA SER A 47 3.81 8.24 -2.28
C SER A 47 4.23 7.29 -3.40
N GLY A 48 4.58 7.81 -4.57
CA GLY A 48 4.94 6.95 -5.70
C GLY A 48 5.22 7.71 -6.98
N ASN A 49 5.87 7.03 -7.92
CA ASN A 49 6.17 7.53 -9.26
C ASN A 49 5.27 6.91 -10.35
N VAL A 50 4.30 6.08 -9.96
CA VAL A 50 3.30 5.45 -10.83
C VAL A 50 1.89 5.78 -10.33
N GLY A 51 0.98 6.15 -11.24
CA GLY A 51 -0.44 6.37 -10.93
C GLY A 51 -0.84 7.79 -10.49
N LYS A 52 -0.22 8.83 -11.09
CA LYS A 52 -0.67 10.23 -10.93
C LYS A 52 -1.77 10.59 -11.92
#